data_AF-A0A537GAC9-F1
#
_entry.id   AF-A0A537GAC9-F1
#
_cell.length_a   1.000
_cell.length_b   1.000
_cell.length_c   1.000
_cell.angle_alpha   90.00
_cell.angle_beta   90.00
_cell.angle_gamma   90.00
#
_symmetry.space_group_name_H-M   'P 1'
#
loop_
_entity.id
_entity.type
_entity.pdbx_description
1 polymer ?
#
loop_
_entity_poly.entity_id
_entity_poly.type
_entity_poly.pdbx_seq_one_letter_code
_entity_poly.pdbx_strand_id
1 'polypeptide(L)'
;MAVRDDGIYLNRIEIPTARIARAAGVDRRTVAETVRMIQSDTGLRDIFERFQSAGLSLKGVAKQLSLGVVEISARDPKDIGILASASKLLADAGISIRQAQVDDPELSPEPKLTLIGDKSVPGHLIPEMLKIRGVARVSVY
;
A
#
# COMPACT_ATOMS: atom_id res chain seq x y z
N MET A 1 8.00 -6.88 -3.72
CA MET A 1 8.88 -8.06 -3.61
C MET A 1 9.13 -8.53 -5.02
N ALA A 2 10.38 -8.84 -5.37
CA ALA A 2 10.75 -9.32 -6.70
C ALA A 2 11.21 -10.77 -6.63
N VAL A 3 11.11 -11.49 -7.75
CA VAL A 3 11.76 -12.80 -7.94
C VAL A 3 12.80 -12.61 -9.05
N ARG A 4 14.03 -13.05 -8.80
CA ARG A 4 15.16 -12.92 -9.75
C ARG A 4 16.01 -14.16 -9.63
N ASP A 5 16.39 -14.74 -10.76
CA ASP A 5 17.08 -16.04 -10.80
C ASP A 5 16.36 -17.06 -9.90
N ASP A 6 17.01 -17.61 -8.88
CA ASP A 6 16.42 -18.54 -7.90
C ASP A 6 16.04 -17.86 -6.56
N GLY A 7 16.20 -16.55 -6.47
CA GLY A 7 16.05 -15.76 -5.24
C GLY A 7 14.78 -14.92 -5.17
N ILE A 8 14.39 -14.58 -3.94
CA ILE A 8 13.28 -13.65 -3.66
C ILE A 8 13.84 -12.43 -2.96
N TYR A 9 13.47 -11.24 -3.42
CA TYR A 9 14.08 -9.99 -2.99
C TYR A 9 13.06 -8.97 -2.48
N LEU A 10 13.38 -8.34 -1.35
CA LEU A 10 12.80 -7.07 -0.96
C LEU A 10 13.73 -5.95 -1.44
N ASN A 11 13.40 -5.37 -2.60
CA ASN A 11 14.24 -4.41 -3.31
C ASN A 11 15.64 -4.99 -3.62
N ARG A 12 16.64 -4.71 -2.78
CA ARG A 12 18.03 -5.22 -2.95
C ARG A 12 18.41 -6.27 -1.90
N ILE A 13 17.50 -6.58 -0.98
CA ILE A 13 17.77 -7.49 0.13
C ILE A 13 17.17 -8.85 -0.24
N GLU A 14 18.01 -9.87 -0.31
CA GLU A 14 17.55 -11.24 -0.51
C GLU A 14 16.82 -11.74 0.76
N ILE A 15 15.65 -12.35 0.56
CA ILE A 15 14.81 -12.88 1.60
C ILE A 15 14.89 -14.42 1.56
N PRO A 16 15.35 -15.07 2.64
CA PRO A 16 15.45 -16.52 2.67
C PRO A 16 14.09 -17.20 2.46
N THR A 17 14.03 -18.16 1.53
CA THR A 17 12.82 -18.94 1.21
C THR A 17 12.14 -19.53 2.44
N ALA A 18 12.92 -19.99 3.43
CA ALA A 18 12.38 -20.54 4.68
C ALA A 18 11.59 -19.51 5.51
N ARG A 19 11.95 -18.22 5.47
CA ARG A 19 11.24 -17.16 6.19
C ARG A 19 9.90 -16.86 5.52
N ILE A 20 9.86 -16.88 4.19
CA ILE A 20 8.63 -16.71 3.41
C ILE A 20 7.70 -17.89 3.64
N ALA A 21 8.22 -19.11 3.56
CA ALA A 21 7.45 -20.34 3.80
C ALA A 21 6.78 -20.32 5.18
N ARG A 22 7.53 -19.94 6.23
CA ARG A 22 7.00 -19.78 7.58
C ARG A 22 5.89 -18.72 7.65
N ALA A 23 6.08 -17.56 7.01
CA ALA A 23 5.09 -16.48 7.03
C ALA A 23 3.80 -16.86 6.26
N ALA A 24 3.94 -17.62 5.17
CA ALA A 24 2.82 -18.10 4.36
C ALA A 24 2.17 -19.39 4.92
N GLY A 25 2.75 -20.02 5.95
CA GLY A 25 2.24 -21.27 6.53
C GLY A 25 2.39 -22.49 5.61
N VAL A 26 3.39 -22.49 4.74
CA VAL A 26 3.64 -23.58 3.75
C VAL A 26 5.04 -24.18 3.92
N ASP A 27 5.28 -25.32 3.26
CA ASP A 27 6.62 -25.91 3.21
C ASP A 27 7.57 -25.06 2.34
N ARG A 28 8.87 -25.05 2.69
CA ARG A 28 9.89 -24.30 1.93
C ARG A 28 10.00 -24.75 0.48
N ARG A 29 9.72 -26.02 0.18
CA ARG A 29 9.75 -26.58 -1.17
C ARG A 29 8.63 -25.99 -2.02
N THR A 30 7.44 -25.77 -1.44
CA THR A 30 6.33 -25.11 -2.14
C THR A 30 6.77 -23.73 -2.67
N VAL A 31 7.42 -22.93 -1.82
CA VAL A 31 7.92 -21.60 -2.23
C VAL A 31 9.00 -21.73 -3.33
N ALA A 32 9.92 -22.68 -3.20
CA ALA A 32 10.96 -22.92 -4.20
C ALA A 32 10.37 -23.35 -5.56
N GLU A 33 9.36 -24.23 -5.58
CA GLU A 33 8.66 -24.60 -6.81
C GLU A 33 7.92 -23.40 -7.42
N THR A 34 7.29 -22.54 -6.60
CA THR A 34 6.66 -21.31 -7.10
C THR A 34 7.67 -20.37 -7.77
N VAL A 35 8.87 -20.21 -7.19
CA VAL A 35 9.94 -19.43 -7.83
C VAL A 35 10.32 -20.03 -9.18
N ARG A 36 10.55 -21.34 -9.26
CA ARG A 36 10.86 -22.00 -10.53
C ARG A 36 9.75 -21.85 -11.56
N MET A 37 8.49 -21.96 -11.15
CA MET A 37 7.33 -21.74 -12.01
C MET A 37 7.34 -20.33 -12.60
N ILE A 38 7.53 -19.31 -11.76
CA ILE A 38 7.64 -17.91 -12.20
C ILE A 38 8.78 -17.74 -13.21
N GLN A 39 9.93 -18.35 -12.97
CA GLN A 39 11.10 -18.22 -13.86
C GLN A 39 10.98 -18.99 -15.17
N SER A 40 10.20 -20.07 -15.19
CA SER A 40 9.96 -20.88 -16.38
C SER A 40 8.97 -20.25 -17.35
N ASP A 41 8.11 -19.34 -16.86
CA ASP A 41 7.15 -18.60 -17.67
C ASP A 41 7.71 -17.21 -17.97
N THR A 42 7.91 -16.89 -19.26
CA THR A 42 8.50 -15.61 -19.67
C THR A 42 7.64 -14.41 -19.27
N GLY A 43 6.31 -14.53 -19.28
CA GLY A 43 5.41 -13.46 -18.91
C GLY A 43 5.41 -13.19 -17.41
N LEU A 44 5.40 -14.25 -16.59
CA LEU A 44 5.52 -14.12 -15.14
C LEU A 44 6.89 -13.57 -14.76
N ARG A 45 7.97 -14.11 -15.33
CA ARG A 45 9.33 -13.62 -15.06
C ARG A 45 9.46 -12.12 -15.33
N ASP A 46 9.00 -11.65 -16.49
CA ASP A 46 9.08 -10.23 -16.87
C ASP A 46 8.34 -9.30 -15.88
N ILE A 47 7.23 -9.77 -15.29
CA ILE A 47 6.48 -9.05 -14.27
C ILE A 47 7.21 -9.10 -12.92
N PHE A 48 7.55 -10.30 -12.45
CA PHE A 48 8.06 -10.53 -11.09
C PHE A 48 9.50 -10.03 -10.89
N GLU A 49 10.32 -9.94 -11.94
CA GLU A 49 11.66 -9.33 -11.85
C GLU A 49 11.61 -7.81 -11.64
N ARG A 50 10.52 -7.17 -12.12
CA ARG A 50 10.33 -5.72 -12.11
C ARG A 50 9.57 -5.21 -10.91
N PHE A 51 8.87 -6.07 -10.15
CA PHE A 51 8.17 -5.63 -8.95
C PHE A 51 9.12 -4.97 -7.95
N GLN A 52 8.70 -3.84 -7.40
CA GLN A 52 9.43 -3.11 -6.37
C GLN A 52 8.51 -2.84 -5.19
N SER A 53 9.08 -2.77 -3.98
CA SER A 53 8.33 -2.26 -2.84
C SER A 53 8.22 -0.74 -2.96
N ALA A 54 7.02 -0.20 -2.77
CA ALA A 54 6.73 1.25 -2.84
C ALA A 54 7.36 2.08 -1.70
N GLY A 55 8.19 1.47 -0.84
CA GLY A 55 8.87 2.11 0.28
C GLY A 55 8.22 1.79 1.63
N LEU A 56 8.79 2.37 2.69
CA LEU A 56 8.28 2.20 4.04
C LEU A 56 7.03 3.06 4.25
N SER A 57 6.00 2.48 4.87
CA SER A 57 4.84 3.26 5.30
C SER A 57 5.13 3.96 6.61
N LEU A 58 4.91 5.27 6.66
CA LEU A 58 5.02 6.05 7.90
C LEU A 58 3.84 5.81 8.86
N LYS A 59 2.78 5.12 8.42
CA LYS A 59 1.57 4.85 9.22
C LYS A 59 1.90 4.21 10.58
N GLY A 60 2.81 3.24 10.59
CA GLY A 60 3.18 2.53 11.83
C GLY A 60 3.95 3.36 12.86
N VAL A 61 4.50 4.51 12.44
CA VAL A 61 5.28 5.44 13.29
C VAL A 61 4.65 6.82 13.37
N ALA A 62 3.44 7.00 12.83
CA ALA A 62 2.80 8.30 12.68
C ALA A 62 2.62 9.00 14.04
N LYS A 63 2.15 8.26 15.06
CA LYS A 63 1.96 8.79 16.41
C LYS A 63 3.25 9.32 17.03
N GLN A 64 4.34 8.56 16.90
CA GLN A 64 5.66 8.91 17.44
C GLN A 64 6.27 10.14 16.74
N LEU A 65 5.90 10.36 15.48
CA LEU A 65 6.34 11.48 14.68
C LEU A 65 5.34 12.64 14.63
N SER A 66 4.26 12.57 15.42
CA SER A 66 3.16 13.55 15.46
C SER A 66 2.53 13.82 14.08
N LEU A 67 2.46 12.79 13.24
CA LEU A 67 1.83 12.83 11.92
C LEU A 67 0.34 12.50 12.02
N GLY A 68 -0.46 13.10 11.14
CA GLY A 68 -1.86 12.73 10.97
C GLY A 68 -2.02 11.71 9.86
N VAL A 69 -2.77 10.64 10.09
CA VAL A 69 -3.09 9.62 9.10
C VAL A 69 -4.56 9.73 8.73
N VAL A 70 -4.85 9.66 7.43
CA VAL A 70 -6.20 9.55 6.89
C VAL A 70 -6.25 8.29 6.03
N GLU A 71 -7.14 7.38 6.38
CA GLU A 71 -7.46 6.20 5.56
C GLU A 71 -8.85 6.33 4.98
N ILE A 72 -8.95 6.16 3.66
CA ILE A 72 -10.19 6.25 2.90
C ILE A 72 -10.41 4.93 2.17
N SER A 73 -11.58 4.35 2.37
CA SER A 73 -12.07 3.22 1.58
C SER A 73 -13.10 3.72 0.58
N ALA A 74 -12.93 3.35 -0.68
CA ALA A 74 -13.89 3.64 -1.74
C ALA A 74 -15.03 2.60 -1.76
N ARG A 75 -16.19 2.98 -2.29
CA ARG A 75 -17.28 2.04 -2.60
C ARG A 75 -16.94 1.23 -3.84
N ASP A 76 -16.45 1.93 -4.87
CA ASP A 76 -15.79 1.34 -6.03
C ASP A 76 -14.34 1.86 -6.07
N PRO A 77 -13.32 0.98 -5.95
CA PRO A 77 -11.92 1.39 -6.04
C PRO A 77 -11.51 2.06 -7.35
N LYS A 78 -12.33 1.94 -8.41
CA LYS A 78 -12.11 2.59 -9.72
C LYS A 78 -12.75 3.98 -9.80
N ASP A 79 -13.41 4.46 -8.74
CA ASP A 79 -14.00 5.79 -8.68
C ASP A 79 -12.95 6.90 -8.83
N ILE A 80 -13.22 7.82 -9.75
CA ILE A 80 -12.30 8.90 -10.11
C ILE A 80 -12.42 10.05 -9.10
N GLY A 81 -11.28 10.62 -8.71
CA GLY A 81 -11.21 11.91 -8.02
C GLY A 81 -11.17 11.84 -6.49
N ILE A 82 -11.19 10.64 -5.88
CA ILE A 82 -11.08 10.48 -4.42
C ILE A 82 -9.74 11.05 -3.92
N LEU A 83 -8.61 10.64 -4.52
CA LEU A 83 -7.27 11.15 -4.15
C LEU A 83 -7.18 12.66 -4.35
N ALA A 84 -7.65 13.19 -5.48
CA ALA A 84 -7.61 14.62 -5.76
C ALA A 84 -8.43 15.44 -4.76
N SER A 85 -9.64 14.97 -4.42
CA SER A 85 -10.53 15.66 -3.48
C SER A 85 -10.01 15.61 -2.05
N ALA A 86 -9.54 14.43 -1.61
CA ALA A 86 -9.00 14.27 -0.27
C ALA A 86 -7.70 15.06 -0.07
N SER A 87 -6.80 15.04 -1.06
CA SER A 87 -5.57 15.83 -1.01
C SER A 87 -5.83 17.34 -1.00
N LYS A 88 -6.82 17.80 -1.78
CA LYS A 88 -7.27 19.19 -1.75
C LYS A 88 -7.80 19.60 -0.37
N LEU A 89 -8.65 18.79 0.27
CA LEU A 89 -9.16 19.09 1.61
C LEU A 89 -8.03 19.24 2.65
N LEU A 90 -7.00 18.39 2.59
CA LEU A 90 -5.84 18.52 3.47
C LEU A 90 -5.03 19.79 3.16
N ALA A 91 -4.82 20.10 1.88
CA ALA A 91 -4.12 21.30 1.46
C ALA A 91 -4.85 22.59 1.87
N ASP A 92 -6.18 22.64 1.70
CA ASP A 92 -7.02 23.79 2.09
C ASP A 92 -7.02 23.99 3.62
N ALA A 93 -6.83 22.91 4.40
CA ALA A 93 -6.61 22.96 5.85
C ALA A 93 -5.14 23.27 6.24
N GLY A 94 -4.27 23.54 5.27
CA GLY A 94 -2.85 23.85 5.47
C GLY A 94 -2.03 22.67 5.98
N ILE A 95 -2.41 21.43 5.67
CA ILE A 95 -1.70 20.20 6.05
C ILE A 95 -0.85 19.74 4.86
N SER A 96 0.46 19.65 5.05
CA SER A 96 1.35 19.13 4.00
C SER A 96 1.31 17.60 4.01
N ILE A 97 1.08 17.00 2.84
CA ILE A 97 1.08 15.54 2.70
C ILE A 97 2.52 15.05 2.55
N ARG A 98 3.00 14.28 3.54
CA ARG A 98 4.31 13.63 3.52
C ARG A 98 4.33 12.33 2.73
N GLN A 99 3.21 11.61 2.73
CA GLN A 99 3.09 10.35 2.01
C GLN A 99 1.66 10.14 1.54
N ALA A 100 1.51 9.67 0.30
CA ALA A 100 0.25 9.18 -0.25
C ALA A 100 0.47 7.76 -0.76
N GLN A 101 -0.30 6.81 -0.24
CA GLN A 101 -0.26 5.41 -0.64
C GLN A 101 -1.65 5.01 -1.14
N VAL A 102 -1.70 4.38 -2.31
CA VAL A 102 -2.92 3.84 -2.89
C VAL A 102 -2.67 2.37 -3.15
N ASP A 103 -3.48 1.52 -2.55
CA ASP A 103 -3.45 0.10 -2.84
C ASP A 103 -4.02 -0.17 -4.23
N ASP A 104 -3.41 -1.10 -4.95
CA ASP A 104 -3.94 -1.56 -6.22
C ASP A 104 -5.16 -2.48 -5.98
N PRO A 105 -6.32 -2.19 -6.57
CA PRO A 105 -7.55 -2.97 -6.35
C PRO A 105 -7.50 -4.38 -6.94
N GLU A 106 -6.62 -4.67 -7.87
CA GLU A 106 -6.43 -6.02 -8.43
C GLU A 106 -5.49 -6.86 -7.54
N LEU A 107 -4.76 -6.23 -6.61
CA LEU A 107 -3.80 -6.88 -5.70
C LEU A 107 -4.22 -6.88 -4.23
N SER A 108 -5.16 -6.01 -3.84
CA SER A 108 -5.67 -5.89 -2.47
C SER A 108 -7.17 -6.16 -2.42
N PRO A 109 -7.65 -7.08 -1.56
CA PRO A 109 -9.08 -7.37 -1.45
C PRO A 109 -9.88 -6.20 -0.86
N GLU A 110 -9.22 -5.31 -0.10
CA GLU A 110 -9.81 -4.12 0.49
C GLU A 110 -8.89 -2.92 0.26
N PRO A 111 -8.81 -2.39 -0.98
CA PRO A 111 -7.85 -1.35 -1.32
C PRO A 111 -8.19 -0.04 -0.60
N LYS A 112 -7.17 0.63 -0.09
CA LYS A 112 -7.29 1.89 0.64
C LYS A 112 -6.43 2.98 0.04
N LEU A 113 -6.92 4.20 0.15
CA LEU A 113 -6.11 5.41 0.04
C LEU A 113 -5.66 5.80 1.45
N THR A 114 -4.34 5.84 1.68
CA THR A 114 -3.74 6.34 2.91
C THR A 114 -2.98 7.63 2.64
N LEU A 115 -3.39 8.72 3.28
CA LEU A 115 -2.70 10.01 3.25
C LEU A 115 -2.08 10.27 4.62
N ILE A 116 -0.80 10.65 4.65
CA ILE A 116 -0.07 10.95 5.87
C ILE A 116 0.37 12.41 5.82
N GLY A 117 -0.24 13.23 6.67
CA GLY A 117 0.06 14.64 6.84
C GLY A 117 1.21 14.89 7.82
N ASP A 118 1.81 16.08 7.74
CA ASP A 118 2.87 16.55 8.63
C ASP A 118 2.41 16.88 10.06
N LYS A 119 1.10 16.94 10.28
CA LYS A 119 0.45 17.18 11.58
C LYS A 119 -0.88 16.45 11.66
N SER A 120 -1.44 16.40 12.87
CA SER A 120 -2.75 15.80 13.14
C SER A 120 -3.85 16.41 12.26
N VAL A 121 -4.74 15.55 11.76
CA VAL A 121 -5.85 15.95 10.89
C VAL A 121 -7.04 16.38 11.77
N PRO A 122 -7.57 17.60 11.61
CA PRO A 122 -8.72 18.06 12.38
C PRO A 122 -9.96 17.19 12.16
N GLY A 123 -10.67 16.84 13.24
CA GLY A 123 -11.86 15.98 13.17
C GLY A 123 -12.99 16.53 12.30
N HIS A 124 -13.08 17.85 12.12
CA HIS A 124 -14.08 18.48 11.24
C HIS A 124 -13.87 18.18 9.75
N LEU A 125 -12.70 17.67 9.35
CA LEU A 125 -12.45 17.25 7.96
C LEU A 125 -13.06 15.88 7.66
N ILE A 126 -13.37 15.05 8.67
CA ILE A 126 -13.94 13.71 8.47
C ILE A 126 -15.30 13.79 7.75
N PRO A 127 -16.28 14.62 8.16
CA PRO A 127 -17.53 14.79 7.43
C PRO A 127 -17.34 15.31 6.01
N GLU A 128 -16.38 16.22 5.78
CA GLU A 128 -16.11 16.74 4.43
C GLU A 128 -15.52 15.66 3.51
N MET A 129 -14.64 14.81 4.03
CA MET A 129 -14.12 13.67 3.28
C MET A 129 -15.20 12.63 2.97
N LEU A 130 -16.15 12.40 3.89
CA LEU A 130 -17.29 11.51 3.64
C LEU A 130 -18.26 12.02 2.57
N LYS A 131 -18.28 13.33 2.30
CA LYS A 131 -19.05 13.92 1.20
C LYS A 131 -18.40 13.73 -0.17
N ILE A 132 -17.12 13.34 -0.23
CA ILE A 132 -16.44 13.05 -1.49
C ILE A 132 -17.16 11.88 -2.17
N ARG A 133 -17.54 12.07 -3.43
CA ARG A 133 -18.19 11.03 -4.24
C ARG A 133 -17.31 9.77 -4.28
N GLY A 134 -17.92 8.62 -4.04
CA GLY A 134 -17.24 7.31 -4.05
C GLY A 134 -16.66 6.91 -2.70
N VAL A 135 -16.58 7.80 -1.71
CA VAL A 135 -16.09 7.43 -0.37
C VAL A 135 -17.14 6.58 0.37
N ALA A 136 -16.67 5.45 0.91
CA ALA A 136 -17.44 4.54 1.76
C ALA A 136 -17.14 4.78 3.24
N ARG A 137 -15.86 4.89 3.58
CA ARG A 137 -15.38 5.03 4.97
C ARG A 137 -14.17 5.95 5.04
N VAL A 138 -14.08 6.69 6.14
CA VAL A 138 -12.92 7.50 6.50
C VAL A 138 -12.49 7.13 7.92
N SER A 139 -11.19 7.04 8.17
CA SER A 139 -10.60 6.84 9.49
C SER A 139 -9.42 7.78 9.66
N VAL A 140 -9.29 8.41 10.83
CA VAL A 140 -8.27 9.42 11.12
C VAL A 140 -7.64 9.14 12.47
N TYR A 141 -6.30 9.17 12.57
CA TYR A 141 -5.54 8.96 13.79
C TYR A 141 -4.08 9.44 13.70
#